data_AF-A0A9Q1R765-F1
#
_entry.id   AF-A0A9Q1R765-F1
#
_cell.length_a   1.000
_cell.length_b   1.000
_cell.length_c   1.000
_cell.angle_alpha   90.00
_cell.angle_beta   90.00
_cell.angle_gamma   90.00
#
_symmetry.space_group_name_H-M   'P 1'
#
loop_
_entity.id
_entity.type
_entity.pdbx_description
1 polymer ?
#
loop_
_entity_poly.entity_id
_entity_poly.type
_entity_poly.pdbx_seq_one_letter_code
_entity_poly.pdbx_strand_id
1 'polypeptide(L)'
;MDGQPSFLEKVPASHVSAVDSSLRPSVSSIQEFEIRKHGTSVGSPEAHISSRLQVSGEAEYTDDAPMPPNSLHAALVLSKKPRARILTIDDSGARSSPGFAGFFLAKDVPGKNMIGPVIADEELFATEFVTCVGQVIGVVVADTHENAKLAARKVHVEYEELPAVLSIEDAIQANSYHPNTERCMTKGEVELCFQSGQCDNIIEGEVRVGGQEHFYLEPHGMLLWTVHGGNEVHMISSTQTPQKHQKYVSHVLGLPMSKVVCKTKRIGGGFGGKETRSAMLAAAAAIPSYLLDRPVKIILDRDIDMMIMGQRHSFLGKYKVGFTNAGKVLALDLHIYSNAGNSLDLSLAVLERSMFQSQCL
;
A
#
# COMPACT_ATOMS: atom_id res chain seq x y z
N MET A 1 -37.60 52.08 -42.93
CA MET A 1 -37.57 50.87 -42.06
C MET A 1 -36.21 50.29 -42.32
N ASP A 2 -35.19 50.83 -41.66
CA ASP A 2 -33.81 50.66 -42.11
C ASP A 2 -33.14 49.69 -41.16
N GLY A 3 -33.04 48.45 -41.63
CA GLY A 3 -32.44 47.33 -40.93
C GLY A 3 -30.96 47.58 -40.67
N GLN A 4 -30.57 47.46 -39.40
CA GLN A 4 -29.16 47.45 -39.04
C GLN A 4 -28.50 46.15 -39.54
N PRO A 5 -27.26 46.23 -40.08
CA PRO A 5 -26.53 45.05 -40.52
C PRO A 5 -26.10 44.22 -39.31
N SER A 6 -26.44 42.92 -39.30
CA SER A 6 -25.95 41.99 -38.28
C SER A 6 -24.44 41.82 -38.44
N PHE A 7 -23.66 42.25 -37.46
CA PHE A 7 -22.24 41.95 -37.37
C PHE A 7 -22.07 40.45 -37.06
N LEU A 8 -21.97 39.62 -38.10
CA LEU A 8 -21.46 38.25 -37.98
C LEU A 8 -19.93 38.30 -38.08
N GLU A 9 -19.29 38.71 -36.99
CA GLU A 9 -17.84 38.61 -36.87
C GLU A 9 -17.46 37.12 -36.82
N LYS A 10 -16.71 36.64 -37.81
CA LYS A 10 -16.27 35.24 -37.86
C LYS A 10 -15.29 34.98 -36.72
N VAL A 11 -15.47 33.87 -36.01
CA VAL A 11 -14.52 33.40 -34.98
C VAL A 11 -13.12 33.30 -35.60
N PRO A 12 -12.07 33.87 -34.98
CA PRO A 12 -10.70 33.75 -35.49
C PRO A 12 -10.28 32.29 -35.59
N ALA A 13 -9.52 31.94 -36.64
CA ALA A 13 -9.08 30.56 -36.88
C ALA A 13 -8.33 29.93 -35.69
N SER A 14 -7.59 30.74 -34.93
CA SER A 14 -6.90 30.33 -33.71
C SER A 14 -7.81 29.89 -32.55
N HIS A 15 -9.11 30.18 -32.63
CA HIS A 15 -10.10 29.88 -31.58
C HIS A 15 -11.07 28.77 -32.00
N VAL A 16 -10.98 28.26 -33.23
CA VAL A 16 -11.90 27.23 -33.73
C VAL A 16 -11.78 25.92 -32.94
N SER A 17 -10.58 25.58 -32.48
CA SER A 17 -10.37 24.37 -31.65
C SER A 17 -11.08 24.42 -30.29
N ALA A 18 -11.54 25.59 -29.84
CA ALA A 18 -12.28 25.72 -28.57
C ALA A 18 -13.69 25.13 -28.64
N VAL A 19 -14.26 24.97 -29.85
CA VAL A 19 -15.59 24.36 -30.06
C VAL A 19 -15.50 22.93 -30.58
N ASP A 20 -14.29 22.42 -30.83
CA ASP A 20 -14.09 21.03 -31.23
C ASP A 20 -14.36 20.10 -30.04
N SER A 21 -15.24 19.13 -30.24
CA SER A 21 -15.41 18.05 -29.26
C SER A 21 -14.12 17.23 -29.18
N SER A 22 -13.68 16.88 -27.97
CA SER A 22 -12.57 15.95 -27.80
C SER A 22 -12.92 14.59 -28.42
N LEU A 23 -12.31 14.29 -29.57
CA LEU A 23 -12.43 12.99 -30.22
C LEU A 23 -11.24 12.13 -29.81
N ARG A 24 -11.52 10.91 -29.32
CA ARG A 24 -10.47 9.94 -29.06
C ARG A 24 -9.89 9.46 -30.39
N PRO A 25 -8.59 9.66 -30.67
CA PRO A 25 -7.99 9.15 -31.90
C PRO A 25 -8.03 7.62 -31.93
N SER A 26 -8.05 7.04 -33.13
CA SER A 26 -7.86 5.60 -33.32
C SER A 26 -6.51 5.17 -32.74
N VAL A 27 -6.48 4.06 -32.01
CA VAL A 27 -5.24 3.54 -31.41
C VAL A 27 -4.53 2.64 -32.42
N SER A 28 -3.28 2.96 -32.76
CA SER A 28 -2.37 2.13 -33.54
C SER A 28 -1.06 1.93 -32.78
N SER A 29 -0.50 0.72 -32.78
CA SER A 29 0.77 0.42 -32.09
C SER A 29 1.70 -0.42 -32.95
N ILE A 30 3.01 -0.24 -32.75
CA ILE A 30 4.09 -1.01 -33.39
C ILE A 30 4.99 -1.54 -32.25
N GLN A 31 5.40 -2.81 -32.33
CA GLN A 31 6.36 -3.41 -31.41
C GLN A 31 7.55 -3.96 -32.20
N GLU A 32 8.76 -3.50 -31.89
CA GLU A 32 9.99 -3.95 -32.52
C GLU A 32 10.89 -4.63 -31.47
N PHE A 33 11.32 -5.86 -31.75
CA PHE A 33 12.23 -6.61 -30.88
C PHE A 33 13.06 -7.60 -31.69
N GLU A 34 14.26 -7.92 -31.19
CA GLU A 34 15.14 -8.91 -31.80
C GLU A 34 14.84 -10.31 -31.24
N ILE A 35 14.71 -11.30 -32.13
CA ILE A 35 14.54 -12.70 -31.74
C ILE A 35 15.90 -13.41 -31.83
N ARG A 36 16.49 -13.73 -30.67
CA ARG A 36 17.75 -14.51 -30.58
C ARG A 36 17.49 -15.89 -29.97
N LYS A 37 17.49 -16.94 -30.81
CA LYS A 37 17.27 -18.32 -30.35
C LYS A 37 18.59 -19.02 -30.03
N HIS A 38 18.72 -19.51 -28.79
CA HIS A 38 19.89 -20.29 -28.33
C HIS A 38 19.56 -21.78 -28.18
N GLY A 39 18.79 -22.35 -29.12
CA GLY A 39 18.32 -23.75 -29.05
C GLY A 39 17.28 -24.04 -27.96
N THR A 40 16.81 -23.00 -27.26
CA THR A 40 15.76 -23.04 -26.22
C THR A 40 14.71 -21.96 -26.50
N SER A 41 13.68 -21.86 -25.65
CA SER A 41 12.69 -20.77 -25.71
C SER A 41 13.24 -19.41 -25.24
N VAL A 42 14.46 -19.36 -24.69
CA VAL A 42 15.10 -18.10 -24.27
C VAL A 42 15.26 -17.17 -25.49
N GLY A 43 14.66 -15.97 -25.41
CA GLY A 43 14.65 -14.97 -26.49
C GLY A 43 13.46 -15.09 -27.46
N SER A 44 12.56 -16.06 -27.28
CA SER A 44 11.32 -16.18 -28.06
C SER A 44 10.14 -15.49 -27.36
N PRO A 45 9.19 -14.90 -28.10
CA PRO A 45 8.01 -14.23 -27.54
C PRO A 45 6.93 -15.24 -27.12
N GLU A 46 7.25 -16.11 -26.17
CA GLU A 46 6.32 -17.10 -25.66
C GLU A 46 5.17 -16.43 -24.89
N ALA A 47 3.95 -16.91 -25.10
CA ALA A 47 2.81 -16.45 -24.32
C ALA A 47 2.97 -16.85 -22.85
N HIS A 48 2.40 -16.05 -21.96
CA HIS A 48 2.36 -16.38 -20.55
C HIS A 48 1.72 -17.77 -20.32
N ILE A 49 2.37 -18.64 -19.56
CA ILE A 49 2.00 -20.07 -19.41
C ILE A 49 0.57 -20.29 -18.89
N SER A 50 0.04 -19.36 -18.10
CA SER A 50 -1.33 -19.43 -17.55
C SER A 50 -2.35 -18.58 -18.33
N SER A 51 -1.96 -17.97 -19.46
CA SER A 51 -2.85 -17.07 -20.23
C SER A 51 -4.18 -17.72 -20.60
N ARG A 52 -4.14 -18.97 -21.08
CA ARG A 52 -5.35 -19.72 -21.44
C ARG A 52 -6.31 -19.90 -20.25
N LEU A 53 -5.77 -20.24 -19.08
CA LEU A 53 -6.56 -20.38 -17.84
C LEU A 53 -7.12 -19.03 -17.37
N GLN A 54 -6.38 -17.94 -17.57
CA GLN A 54 -6.81 -16.60 -17.18
C GLN A 54 -7.97 -16.10 -18.05
N VAL A 55 -7.93 -16.37 -19.36
CA VAL A 55 -9.01 -15.94 -20.28
C VAL A 55 -10.26 -16.82 -20.18
N SER A 56 -10.12 -18.09 -19.76
CA SER A 56 -11.26 -19.00 -19.54
C SER A 56 -11.92 -18.85 -18.17
N GLY A 57 -11.25 -18.21 -17.21
CA GLY A 57 -11.69 -18.15 -15.81
C GLY A 57 -11.31 -19.37 -14.96
N GLU A 58 -10.49 -20.27 -15.48
CA GLU A 58 -10.03 -21.50 -14.79
C GLU A 58 -8.79 -21.26 -13.92
N ALA A 59 -8.16 -20.08 -14.03
CA ALA A 59 -7.03 -19.70 -13.20
C ALA A 59 -7.48 -19.36 -11.78
N GLU A 60 -7.32 -20.29 -10.84
CA GLU A 60 -7.63 -20.06 -9.42
C GLU A 60 -6.74 -18.96 -8.77
N TYR A 61 -7.37 -17.94 -8.22
CA TYR A 61 -6.77 -16.96 -7.31
C TYR A 61 -7.08 -17.32 -5.84
N THR A 62 -6.74 -16.44 -4.91
CA THR A 62 -6.78 -16.78 -3.48
C THR A 62 -8.21 -17.04 -2.98
N ASP A 63 -9.17 -16.22 -3.43
CA ASP A 63 -10.57 -16.34 -2.99
C ASP A 63 -11.32 -17.51 -3.66
N ASP A 64 -10.80 -18.00 -4.79
CA ASP A 64 -11.34 -19.17 -5.50
C ASP A 64 -11.02 -20.49 -4.78
N ALA A 65 -10.12 -20.46 -3.78
CA ALA A 65 -9.78 -21.63 -3.00
C ALA A 65 -11.01 -22.16 -2.24
N PRO A 66 -11.33 -23.45 -2.34
CA PRO A 66 -12.49 -24.02 -1.67
C PRO A 66 -12.33 -23.90 -0.16
N MET A 67 -13.36 -23.34 0.49
CA MET A 67 -13.37 -23.20 1.94
C MET A 67 -13.72 -24.55 2.59
N PRO A 68 -12.93 -25.02 3.56
CA PRO A 68 -13.29 -26.20 4.32
C PRO A 68 -14.61 -26.00 5.10
N PRO A 69 -15.29 -27.08 5.52
CA PRO A 69 -16.45 -26.98 6.41
C PRO A 69 -16.12 -26.22 7.70
N ASN A 70 -17.13 -25.58 8.30
CA ASN A 70 -17.01 -24.77 9.51
C ASN A 70 -16.06 -23.56 9.40
N SER A 71 -15.67 -23.15 8.19
CA SER A 71 -14.91 -21.93 7.98
C SER A 71 -15.65 -20.69 8.46
N LEU A 72 -14.90 -19.66 8.82
CA LEU A 72 -15.37 -18.33 9.16
C LEU A 72 -14.84 -17.31 8.17
N HIS A 73 -15.52 -16.18 8.09
CA HIS A 73 -15.06 -14.99 7.40
C HIS A 73 -14.67 -13.92 8.42
N ALA A 74 -13.60 -13.19 8.14
CA ALA A 74 -13.14 -12.10 8.99
C ALA A 74 -13.37 -10.72 8.35
N ALA A 75 -13.62 -9.73 9.20
CA ALA A 75 -13.66 -8.32 8.85
C ALA A 75 -12.94 -7.50 9.92
N LEU A 76 -12.22 -6.47 9.51
CA LEU A 76 -11.43 -5.63 10.41
C LEU A 76 -12.29 -4.55 11.05
N VAL A 77 -11.98 -4.22 12.31
CA VAL A 77 -12.46 -3.01 12.99
C VAL A 77 -11.33 -2.00 12.92
N LEU A 78 -11.60 -0.85 12.30
CA LEU A 78 -10.58 0.13 11.92
C LEU A 78 -10.79 1.46 12.65
N SER A 79 -9.68 2.16 12.91
CA SER A 79 -9.69 3.52 13.41
C SER A 79 -10.40 4.48 12.45
N LYS A 80 -11.25 5.34 13.00
CA LYS A 80 -11.87 6.46 12.29
C LYS A 80 -11.17 7.80 12.55
N LYS A 81 -10.08 7.80 13.32
CA LYS A 81 -9.35 9.00 13.74
C LYS A 81 -7.89 8.93 13.30
N PRO A 82 -7.31 10.05 12.82
CA PRO A 82 -5.92 10.09 12.38
C PRO A 82 -4.94 9.97 13.55
N ARG A 83 -5.30 10.50 14.72
CA ARG A 83 -4.58 10.28 15.97
C ARG A 83 -5.53 10.44 17.15
N ALA A 84 -5.62 9.45 18.02
CA ALA A 84 -6.49 9.52 19.19
C ALA A 84 -6.08 8.48 20.23
N ARG A 85 -6.43 8.72 21.49
CA ARG A 85 -6.44 7.70 22.54
C ARG A 85 -7.76 6.93 22.49
N ILE A 86 -7.70 5.60 22.56
CA ILE A 86 -8.88 4.74 22.68
C ILE A 86 -9.34 4.80 24.15
N LEU A 87 -10.59 5.22 24.37
CA LEU A 87 -11.18 5.29 25.72
C LEU A 87 -11.88 3.99 26.07
N THR A 88 -12.80 3.55 25.20
CA THR A 88 -13.58 2.33 25.37
C THR A 88 -13.87 1.69 24.02
N ILE A 89 -14.10 0.37 24.03
CA ILE A 89 -14.57 -0.41 22.88
C ILE A 89 -15.79 -1.19 23.34
N ASP A 90 -16.94 -0.92 22.73
CA ASP A 90 -18.20 -1.65 22.93
C ASP A 90 -18.49 -2.55 21.72
N ASP A 91 -18.53 -3.86 21.96
CA ASP A 91 -18.82 -4.89 20.96
C ASP A 91 -20.22 -5.51 21.12
N SER A 92 -21.09 -4.95 21.97
CA SER A 92 -22.44 -5.47 22.25
C SER A 92 -23.28 -5.63 20.97
N GLY A 93 -23.20 -4.65 20.06
CA GLY A 93 -23.86 -4.69 18.76
C GLY A 93 -23.30 -5.76 17.81
N ALA A 94 -21.98 -6.01 17.88
CA ALA A 94 -21.34 -7.07 17.10
C ALA A 94 -21.75 -8.46 17.60
N ARG A 95 -21.70 -8.68 18.93
CA ARG A 95 -22.13 -9.94 19.58
C ARG A 95 -23.56 -10.33 19.27
N SER A 96 -24.44 -9.35 19.10
CA SER A 96 -25.85 -9.55 18.78
C SER A 96 -26.12 -9.77 17.30
N SER A 97 -25.09 -9.78 16.44
CA SER A 97 -25.25 -9.93 15.00
C SER A 97 -25.38 -11.40 14.58
N PRO A 98 -26.17 -11.70 13.53
CA PRO A 98 -26.27 -13.05 12.99
C PRO A 98 -24.90 -13.62 12.64
N GLY A 99 -24.68 -14.89 12.95
CA GLY A 99 -23.47 -15.61 12.57
C GLY A 99 -22.19 -15.18 13.30
N PHE A 100 -22.26 -14.23 14.23
CA PHE A 100 -21.10 -13.76 15.00
C PHE A 100 -20.41 -14.92 15.73
N ALA A 101 -19.11 -15.06 15.54
CA ALA A 101 -18.30 -16.11 16.15
C ALA A 101 -17.21 -15.57 17.08
N GLY A 102 -16.84 -14.29 16.99
CA GLY A 102 -15.89 -13.68 17.91
C GLY A 102 -15.42 -12.30 17.47
N PHE A 103 -14.88 -11.55 18.43
CA PHE A 103 -14.17 -10.30 18.23
C PHE A 103 -12.87 -10.36 19.03
N PHE A 104 -11.76 -10.12 18.34
CA PHE A 104 -10.41 -10.29 18.88
C PHE A 104 -9.65 -8.96 18.83
N LEU A 105 -8.98 -8.65 19.93
CA LEU A 105 -8.24 -7.42 20.19
C LEU A 105 -6.77 -7.76 20.50
N ALA A 106 -5.95 -6.72 20.72
CA ALA A 106 -4.53 -6.89 21.09
C ALA A 106 -4.29 -7.84 22.28
N LYS A 107 -5.21 -7.86 23.25
CA LYS A 107 -5.13 -8.75 24.43
C LYS A 107 -5.28 -10.24 24.10
N ASP A 108 -5.83 -10.56 22.94
CA ASP A 108 -6.07 -11.93 22.48
C ASP A 108 -4.89 -12.46 21.64
N VAL A 109 -3.87 -11.65 21.38
CA VAL A 109 -2.65 -12.04 20.66
C VAL A 109 -1.82 -13.00 21.53
N PRO A 110 -1.64 -14.29 21.17
CA PRO A 110 -0.93 -15.25 22.01
C PRO A 110 0.58 -14.97 22.13
N GLY A 111 1.18 -14.42 21.08
CA GLY A 111 2.58 -14.07 20.98
C GLY A 111 2.82 -12.58 21.25
N LYS A 112 3.29 -11.86 20.22
CA LYS A 112 3.64 -10.44 20.32
C LYS A 112 2.79 -9.59 19.37
N ASN A 113 2.23 -8.50 19.89
CA ASN A 113 1.39 -7.57 19.12
C ASN A 113 2.20 -6.58 18.25
N MET A 114 3.45 -6.29 18.64
CA MET A 114 4.34 -5.39 17.88
C MET A 114 4.90 -6.11 16.65
N ILE A 115 4.66 -5.55 15.48
CA ILE A 115 5.08 -6.07 14.17
C ILE A 115 5.85 -4.99 13.40
N GLY A 116 6.42 -5.39 12.26
CA GLY A 116 7.05 -4.49 11.30
C GLY A 116 8.18 -5.19 10.54
N PRO A 117 8.42 -4.81 9.26
CA PRO A 117 9.26 -5.62 8.37
C PRO A 117 10.76 -5.41 8.65
N VAL A 118 11.14 -4.20 9.06
CA VAL A 118 12.52 -3.77 9.32
C VAL A 118 12.75 -3.59 10.83
N ILE A 119 11.91 -2.77 11.46
CA ILE A 119 11.84 -2.59 12.91
C ILE A 119 10.43 -2.94 13.38
N ALA A 120 10.25 -3.27 14.66
CA ALA A 120 8.94 -3.57 15.24
C ALA A 120 8.33 -2.29 15.82
N ASP A 121 7.79 -1.44 14.96
CA ASP A 121 7.26 -0.10 15.27
C ASP A 121 5.76 0.06 14.98
N GLU A 122 5.07 -1.02 14.61
CA GLU A 122 3.65 -1.03 14.32
C GLU A 122 2.92 -2.02 15.23
N GLU A 123 1.73 -1.66 15.74
CA GLU A 123 0.86 -2.61 16.43
C GLU A 123 -0.04 -3.34 15.42
N LEU A 124 -0.12 -4.67 15.53
CA LEU A 124 -1.09 -5.45 14.75
C LEU A 124 -2.53 -5.00 15.06
N PHE A 125 -2.85 -4.92 16.35
CA PHE A 125 -4.09 -4.35 16.86
C PHE A 125 -3.76 -3.20 17.81
N ALA A 126 -4.31 -2.02 17.54
CA ALA A 126 -4.09 -0.83 18.36
C ALA A 126 -4.50 -1.07 19.82
N THR A 127 -3.62 -0.75 20.77
CA THR A 127 -3.88 -0.95 22.20
C THR A 127 -4.45 0.30 22.86
N GLU A 128 -3.64 1.36 22.94
CA GLU A 128 -3.95 2.60 23.65
C GLU A 128 -4.19 3.76 22.68
N PHE A 129 -3.41 3.84 21.61
CA PHE A 129 -3.48 4.92 20.65
C PHE A 129 -3.69 4.41 19.24
N VAL A 130 -4.51 5.16 18.50
CA VAL A 130 -4.55 5.08 17.04
C VAL A 130 -3.70 6.22 16.45
N THR A 131 -2.97 5.94 15.37
CA THR A 131 -1.97 6.82 14.75
C THR A 131 -2.20 7.03 13.25
N CYS A 132 -3.24 6.42 12.68
CA CYS A 132 -3.78 6.78 11.37
C CYS A 132 -5.26 6.38 11.26
N VAL A 133 -5.97 7.00 10.31
CA VAL A 133 -7.28 6.49 9.86
C VAL A 133 -7.03 5.16 9.17
N GLY A 134 -7.81 4.13 9.51
CA GLY A 134 -7.61 2.79 8.98
C GLY A 134 -6.68 1.90 9.81
N GLN A 135 -6.05 2.39 10.89
CA GLN A 135 -5.29 1.50 11.77
C GLN A 135 -6.20 0.40 12.34
N VAL A 136 -5.74 -0.84 12.32
CA VAL A 136 -6.53 -1.98 12.79
C VAL A 136 -6.62 -1.96 14.32
N ILE A 137 -7.85 -1.98 14.85
CA ILE A 137 -8.14 -2.04 16.29
C ILE A 137 -8.41 -3.48 16.71
N GLY A 138 -9.03 -4.27 15.83
CA GLY A 138 -9.31 -5.67 16.05
C GLY A 138 -9.90 -6.36 14.83
N VAL A 139 -10.27 -7.62 14.99
CA VAL A 139 -10.87 -8.43 13.94
C VAL A 139 -12.13 -9.15 14.44
N VAL A 140 -13.21 -9.01 13.69
CA VAL A 140 -14.46 -9.74 13.91
C VAL A 140 -14.52 -10.93 12.96
N VAL A 141 -15.05 -12.05 13.44
CA VAL A 141 -15.31 -13.24 12.61
C VAL A 141 -16.77 -13.67 12.69
N ALA A 142 -17.31 -14.13 11.55
CA ALA A 142 -18.67 -14.66 11.44
C ALA A 142 -18.77 -15.79 10.40
N ASP A 143 -19.92 -16.45 10.34
CA ASP A 143 -20.18 -17.56 9.40
C ASP A 143 -20.17 -17.17 7.91
N THR A 144 -20.44 -15.90 7.58
CA THR A 144 -20.44 -15.37 6.22
C THR A 144 -19.69 -14.04 6.14
N HIS A 145 -19.21 -13.71 4.94
CA HIS A 145 -18.50 -12.46 4.68
C HIS A 145 -19.33 -11.22 5.04
N GLU A 146 -20.60 -11.20 4.65
CA GLU A 146 -21.50 -10.08 4.93
C GLU A 146 -21.81 -9.96 6.43
N ASN A 147 -22.02 -11.07 7.14
CA ASN A 147 -22.23 -11.04 8.59
C ASN A 147 -21.00 -10.50 9.33
N ALA A 148 -19.78 -10.88 8.92
CA ALA A 148 -18.55 -10.37 9.52
C ALA A 148 -18.43 -8.85 9.35
N LYS A 149 -18.72 -8.35 8.14
CA LYS A 149 -18.72 -6.91 7.82
C LYS A 149 -19.76 -6.14 8.63
N LEU A 150 -20.99 -6.64 8.69
CA LEU A 150 -22.07 -6.02 9.46
C LEU A 150 -21.76 -5.99 10.96
N ALA A 151 -21.20 -7.08 11.50
CA ALA A 151 -20.80 -7.14 12.89
C ALA A 151 -19.63 -6.18 13.20
N ALA A 152 -18.60 -6.11 12.34
CA ALA A 152 -17.49 -5.17 12.51
C ALA A 152 -17.95 -3.69 12.52
N ARG A 153 -18.94 -3.33 11.69
CA ARG A 153 -19.52 -1.97 11.67
C ARG A 153 -20.28 -1.59 12.95
N LYS A 154 -20.72 -2.57 13.73
CA LYS A 154 -21.45 -2.38 14.99
C LYS A 154 -20.54 -2.32 16.23
N VAL A 155 -19.23 -2.47 16.06
CA VAL A 155 -18.27 -2.19 17.13
C VAL A 155 -18.16 -0.67 17.28
N HIS A 156 -18.45 -0.17 18.48
CA HIS A 156 -18.34 1.24 18.81
C HIS A 156 -17.02 1.50 19.55
N VAL A 157 -16.26 2.49 19.10
CA VAL A 157 -14.99 2.88 19.72
C VAL A 157 -15.10 4.35 20.10
N GLU A 158 -14.89 4.63 21.38
CA GLU A 158 -14.83 6.00 21.89
C GLU A 158 -13.38 6.49 21.89
N TYR A 159 -13.19 7.73 21.45
CA TYR A 159 -11.87 8.32 21.24
C TYR A 159 -11.74 9.65 21.99
N GLU A 160 -10.53 9.91 22.49
CA GLU A 160 -10.06 11.25 22.78
C GLU A 160 -9.09 11.67 21.67
N GLU A 161 -9.49 12.65 20.85
CA GLU A 161 -8.70 13.10 19.70
C GLU A 161 -7.42 13.82 20.13
N LEU A 162 -6.33 13.55 19.41
CA LEU A 162 -5.02 14.14 19.65
C LEU A 162 -4.51 14.87 18.39
N PRO A 163 -3.64 15.89 18.53
CA PRO A 163 -3.08 16.59 17.38
C PRO A 163 -2.34 15.63 16.43
N ALA A 164 -2.73 15.59 15.16
CA ALA A 164 -2.12 14.73 14.15
C ALA A 164 -1.15 15.51 13.23
N VAL A 165 -0.10 14.84 12.77
CA VAL A 165 0.84 15.33 11.75
C VAL A 165 0.43 14.68 10.43
N LEU A 166 0.04 15.47 9.43
CA LEU A 166 -0.60 14.93 8.21
C LEU A 166 0.22 15.23 6.95
N SER A 167 0.80 16.42 6.82
CA SER A 167 1.63 16.80 5.68
C SER A 167 3.12 16.61 5.93
N ILE A 168 3.91 16.58 4.86
CA ILE A 168 5.38 16.56 4.95
C ILE A 168 5.87 17.83 5.65
N GLU A 169 5.25 18.97 5.33
CA GLU A 169 5.55 20.27 5.92
C GLU A 169 5.29 20.28 7.44
N ASP A 170 4.16 19.73 7.90
CA ASP A 170 3.87 19.57 9.34
C ASP A 170 4.94 18.72 10.03
N ALA A 171 5.36 17.62 9.38
CA ALA A 171 6.38 16.73 9.91
C ALA A 171 7.74 17.43 10.02
N ILE A 172 8.12 18.23 9.01
CA ILE A 172 9.34 19.05 9.05
C ILE A 172 9.27 20.07 10.19
N GLN A 173 8.17 20.79 10.31
CA GLN A 173 7.99 21.80 11.36
C GLN A 173 8.02 21.20 12.77
N ALA A 174 7.45 20.00 12.94
CA ALA A 174 7.42 19.28 14.20
C ALA A 174 8.70 18.47 14.49
N ASN A 175 9.68 18.44 13.58
CA ASN A 175 10.83 17.52 13.61
C ASN A 175 10.41 16.04 13.81
N SER A 176 9.30 15.65 13.19
CA SER A 176 8.69 14.33 13.32
C SER A 176 9.19 13.41 12.20
N TYR A 177 10.39 12.85 12.37
CA TYR A 177 11.01 11.91 11.44
C TYR A 177 11.08 10.50 12.03
N HIS A 178 11.05 9.49 11.17
CA HIS A 178 11.38 8.13 11.59
C HIS A 178 12.85 8.01 12.02
N PRO A 179 13.19 7.13 12.96
CA PRO A 179 14.55 7.03 13.48
C PRO A 179 15.53 6.56 12.39
N ASN A 180 16.73 7.17 12.38
CA ASN A 180 17.85 6.79 11.51
C ASN A 180 17.55 6.86 9.99
N THR A 181 16.67 7.76 9.54
CA THR A 181 16.30 7.89 8.12
C THR A 181 17.02 9.02 7.36
N GLU A 182 17.80 9.87 8.02
CA GLU A 182 18.57 10.90 7.33
C GLU A 182 19.71 10.28 6.52
N ARG A 183 19.82 10.67 5.25
CA ARG A 183 20.85 10.22 4.32
C ARG A 183 21.39 11.41 3.55
N CYS A 184 22.70 11.42 3.35
CA CYS A 184 23.39 12.44 2.58
C CYS A 184 24.35 11.78 1.61
N MET A 185 24.42 12.32 0.40
CA MET A 185 25.32 11.86 -0.65
C MET A 185 25.86 13.09 -1.36
N THR A 186 27.18 13.21 -1.37
CA THR A 186 27.88 14.36 -1.94
C THR A 186 28.94 13.88 -2.92
N LYS A 187 29.01 14.54 -4.09
CA LYS A 187 30.04 14.30 -5.10
C LYS A 187 30.50 15.64 -5.65
N GLY A 188 31.79 15.93 -5.49
CA GLY A 188 32.38 17.23 -5.87
C GLY A 188 32.06 18.35 -4.88
N GLU A 189 32.47 19.56 -5.23
CA GLU A 189 32.36 20.77 -4.40
C GLU A 189 31.19 21.64 -4.86
N VAL A 190 29.96 21.23 -4.53
CA VAL A 190 28.71 21.85 -5.04
C VAL A 190 28.61 23.33 -4.65
N GLU A 191 28.87 23.65 -3.38
CA GLU A 191 28.75 25.03 -2.88
C GLU A 191 29.79 25.96 -3.51
N LEU A 192 31.04 25.48 -3.68
CA LEU A 192 32.06 26.23 -4.40
C LEU A 192 31.67 26.46 -5.87
N CYS A 193 31.02 25.49 -6.52
CA CYS A 193 30.55 25.65 -7.90
C CYS A 193 29.50 26.77 -8.01
N PHE A 194 28.54 26.84 -7.08
CA PHE A 194 27.57 27.94 -7.03
C PHE A 194 28.25 29.31 -6.84
N GLN A 195 29.28 29.38 -6.01
CA GLN A 195 29.99 30.64 -5.70
C GLN A 195 31.03 31.04 -6.76
N SER A 196 31.51 30.10 -7.57
CA SER A 196 32.63 30.29 -8.50
C SER A 196 32.34 31.22 -9.69
N GLY A 197 31.06 31.55 -9.94
CA GLY A 197 30.64 32.27 -11.15
C GLY A 197 30.62 31.41 -12.42
N GLN A 198 30.86 30.09 -12.32
CA GLN A 198 30.76 29.16 -13.46
C GLN A 198 29.31 28.88 -13.89
N CYS A 199 28.36 29.05 -12.97
CA CYS A 199 26.94 28.94 -13.28
C CYS A 199 26.45 30.28 -13.85
N ASP A 200 26.05 30.31 -15.12
CA ASP A 200 25.44 31.50 -15.72
C ASP A 200 24.08 31.82 -15.08
N ASN A 201 23.35 30.78 -14.69
CA ASN A 201 22.04 30.88 -14.05
C ASN A 201 21.95 29.93 -12.85
N ILE A 202 21.26 30.37 -11.80
CA ILE A 202 20.91 29.57 -10.62
C ILE A 202 19.41 29.70 -10.40
N ILE A 203 18.73 28.57 -10.22
CA ILE A 203 17.30 28.52 -9.94
C ILE A 203 17.07 27.67 -8.68
N GLU A 204 16.21 28.17 -7.82
CA GLU A 204 15.70 27.47 -6.64
C GLU A 204 14.20 27.21 -6.81
N GLY A 205 13.74 26.07 -6.31
CA GLY A 205 12.34 25.72 -6.40
C GLY A 205 11.99 24.48 -5.59
N GLU A 206 10.70 24.15 -5.64
CA GLU A 206 10.16 22.95 -5.01
C GLU A 206 9.22 22.22 -5.96
N VAL A 207 9.22 20.89 -5.86
CA VAL A 207 8.32 20.01 -6.60
C VAL A 207 7.65 19.04 -5.64
N ARG A 208 6.35 18.84 -5.84
CA ARG A 208 5.55 17.86 -5.11
C ARG A 208 5.09 16.76 -6.05
N VAL A 209 5.24 15.53 -5.61
CA VAL A 209 4.73 14.35 -6.30
C VAL A 209 3.75 13.64 -5.37
N GLY A 210 2.52 13.48 -5.82
CA GLY A 210 1.46 12.80 -5.06
C GLY A 210 1.77 11.32 -4.84
N GLY A 211 1.08 10.73 -3.85
CA GLY A 211 1.06 9.28 -3.67
C GLY A 211 0.33 8.57 -4.81
N GLN A 212 0.41 7.25 -4.83
CA GLN A 212 -0.25 6.43 -5.84
C GLN A 212 -0.66 5.09 -5.25
N GLU A 213 -1.94 4.78 -5.38
CA GLU A 213 -2.49 3.46 -5.04
C GLU A 213 -2.03 2.40 -6.04
N HIS A 214 -1.77 1.19 -5.54
CA HIS A 214 -1.31 0.07 -6.35
C HIS A 214 -2.40 -0.42 -7.31
N PHE A 215 -3.64 -0.47 -6.82
CA PHE A 215 -4.83 -0.86 -7.57
C PHE A 215 -4.68 -2.21 -8.30
N TYR A 216 -4.02 -3.18 -7.66
CA TYR A 216 -4.04 -4.58 -8.12
C TYR A 216 -5.49 -5.08 -8.18
N LEU A 217 -5.87 -5.81 -9.22
CA LEU A 217 -7.28 -6.17 -9.45
C LEU A 217 -7.82 -7.16 -8.41
N GLU A 218 -7.01 -8.10 -7.94
CA GLU A 218 -7.34 -8.95 -6.79
C GLU A 218 -6.95 -8.20 -5.49
N PRO A 219 -7.90 -7.77 -4.64
CA PRO A 219 -7.58 -7.17 -3.33
C PRO A 219 -6.76 -8.10 -2.44
N HIS A 220 -6.29 -7.60 -1.30
CA HIS A 220 -5.63 -8.45 -0.32
C HIS A 220 -6.59 -9.53 0.21
N GLY A 221 -6.12 -10.77 0.21
CA GLY A 221 -6.91 -11.91 0.63
C GLY A 221 -6.07 -13.11 1.03
N MET A 222 -6.60 -13.90 1.95
CA MET A 222 -6.03 -15.18 2.38
C MET A 222 -7.07 -16.08 3.03
N LEU A 223 -6.82 -17.39 2.92
CA LEU A 223 -7.50 -18.44 3.66
C LEU A 223 -6.45 -19.15 4.51
N LEU A 224 -6.70 -19.27 5.81
CA LEU A 224 -5.80 -19.92 6.74
C LEU A 224 -6.54 -20.85 7.70
N TRP A 225 -5.86 -21.88 8.17
CA TRP A 225 -6.42 -22.89 9.06
C TRP A 225 -5.32 -23.54 9.91
N THR A 226 -5.73 -24.02 11.07
CA THR A 226 -4.90 -24.84 11.95
C THR A 226 -4.93 -26.30 11.52
N VAL A 227 -3.85 -27.02 11.81
CA VAL A 227 -3.73 -28.46 11.62
C VAL A 227 -3.25 -29.07 12.93
N HIS A 228 -3.65 -30.32 13.19
CA HIS A 228 -3.26 -31.07 14.39
C HIS A 228 -3.62 -30.36 15.70
N GLY A 229 -4.83 -29.77 15.80
CA GLY A 229 -5.33 -29.10 17.00
C GLY A 229 -4.52 -27.86 17.39
N GLY A 230 -4.17 -27.02 16.40
CA GLY A 230 -3.41 -25.79 16.62
C GLY A 230 -1.88 -25.95 16.67
N ASN A 231 -1.32 -27.15 16.43
CA ASN A 231 0.14 -27.30 16.40
C ASN A 231 0.78 -26.65 15.16
N GLU A 232 0.06 -26.57 14.05
CA GLU A 232 0.53 -26.01 12.79
C GLU A 232 -0.51 -25.07 12.17
N VAL A 233 -0.05 -24.07 11.43
CA VAL A 233 -0.89 -23.14 10.68
C VAL A 233 -0.53 -23.18 9.21
N HIS A 234 -1.53 -23.42 8.37
CA HIS A 234 -1.40 -23.44 6.92
C HIS A 234 -2.20 -22.29 6.34
N MET A 235 -1.68 -21.65 5.29
CA MET A 235 -2.37 -20.56 4.61
C MET A 235 -2.15 -20.56 3.10
N ILE A 236 -3.18 -20.13 2.38
CA ILE A 236 -3.14 -19.73 0.98
C ILE A 236 -3.30 -18.21 0.97
N SER A 237 -2.32 -17.51 0.39
CA SER A 237 -2.24 -16.05 0.53
C SER A 237 -1.86 -15.36 -0.78
N SER A 238 -2.51 -14.24 -1.04
CA SER A 238 -2.14 -13.32 -2.12
C SER A 238 -0.97 -12.43 -1.66
N THR A 239 0.26 -12.90 -1.88
CA THR A 239 1.47 -12.22 -1.40
C THR A 239 2.65 -12.33 -2.34
N GLN A 240 3.49 -11.29 -2.40
CA GLN A 240 4.79 -11.34 -3.06
C GLN A 240 5.86 -12.01 -2.19
N THR A 241 5.61 -12.16 -0.89
CA THR A 241 6.62 -12.64 0.07
C THR A 241 6.00 -13.61 1.09
N PRO A 242 5.81 -14.89 0.72
CA PRO A 242 5.31 -15.93 1.63
C PRO A 242 6.11 -16.07 2.93
N GLN A 243 7.42 -15.80 2.88
CA GLN A 243 8.30 -15.87 4.06
C GLN A 243 7.98 -14.79 5.10
N LYS A 244 7.54 -13.59 4.70
CA LYS A 244 7.11 -12.53 5.64
C LYS A 244 5.78 -12.91 6.32
N HIS A 245 4.86 -13.53 5.58
CA HIS A 245 3.60 -14.06 6.13
C HIS A 245 3.87 -15.14 7.18
N GLN A 246 4.75 -16.08 6.86
CA GLN A 246 5.22 -17.09 7.79
C GLN A 246 5.80 -16.46 9.07
N LYS A 247 6.69 -15.48 8.93
CA LYS A 247 7.33 -14.78 10.05
C LYS A 247 6.31 -14.05 10.93
N TYR A 248 5.37 -13.32 10.32
CA TYR A 248 4.38 -12.52 11.06
C TYR A 248 3.40 -13.40 11.81
N VAL A 249 2.85 -14.43 11.16
CA VAL A 249 1.94 -15.38 11.82
C VAL A 249 2.66 -16.14 12.94
N SER A 250 3.89 -16.59 12.72
CA SER A 250 4.74 -17.18 13.76
C SER A 250 4.93 -16.24 14.95
N HIS A 251 5.20 -14.96 14.70
CA HIS A 251 5.44 -13.95 15.71
C HIS A 251 4.21 -13.68 16.59
N VAL A 252 3.05 -13.49 15.98
CA VAL A 252 1.82 -13.10 16.69
C VAL A 252 1.15 -14.29 17.39
N LEU A 253 1.39 -15.51 16.93
CA LEU A 253 0.91 -16.74 17.60
C LEU A 253 1.91 -17.33 18.59
N GLY A 254 3.16 -16.84 18.61
CA GLY A 254 4.22 -17.42 19.46
C GLY A 254 4.66 -18.83 19.01
N LEU A 255 4.43 -19.19 17.75
CA LEU A 255 4.80 -20.49 17.19
C LEU A 255 6.19 -20.44 16.54
N PRO A 256 6.95 -21.53 16.50
CA PRO A 256 8.14 -21.63 15.65
C PRO A 256 7.78 -21.45 14.16
N MET A 257 8.62 -20.78 13.36
CA MET A 257 8.36 -20.58 11.92
C MET A 257 8.16 -21.91 11.16
N SER A 258 8.80 -22.99 11.61
CA SER A 258 8.63 -24.34 11.04
C SER A 258 7.20 -24.89 11.16
N LYS A 259 6.38 -24.30 12.03
CA LYS A 259 4.96 -24.65 12.24
C LYS A 259 4.01 -23.81 11.41
N VAL A 260 4.51 -22.89 10.59
CA VAL A 260 3.70 -22.01 9.76
C VAL A 260 4.06 -22.22 8.29
N VAL A 261 3.06 -22.56 7.47
CA VAL A 261 3.22 -22.84 6.04
C VAL A 261 2.40 -21.86 5.22
N CYS A 262 3.06 -21.06 4.38
CA CYS A 262 2.40 -20.13 3.45
C CYS A 262 2.59 -20.58 2.01
N LYS A 263 1.47 -20.72 1.27
CA LYS A 263 1.44 -21.06 -0.15
C LYS A 263 0.87 -19.91 -0.97
N THR A 264 1.53 -19.58 -2.07
CA THR A 264 1.04 -18.62 -3.07
C THR A 264 1.20 -19.24 -4.45
N LYS A 265 0.08 -19.45 -5.15
CA LYS A 265 0.05 -20.04 -6.50
C LYS A 265 0.24 -18.96 -7.57
N ARG A 266 -0.51 -17.87 -7.45
CA ARG A 266 -0.50 -16.68 -8.30
C ARG A 266 -1.14 -15.51 -7.54
N ILE A 267 -0.95 -14.30 -8.03
CA ILE A 267 -1.57 -13.08 -7.50
C ILE A 267 -2.17 -12.25 -8.64
N GLY A 268 -3.35 -11.68 -8.44
CA GLY A 268 -4.04 -10.80 -9.40
C GLY A 268 -3.49 -9.37 -9.36
N GLY A 269 -2.17 -9.22 -9.52
CA GLY A 269 -1.42 -7.98 -9.32
C GLY A 269 -0.92 -7.81 -7.88
N GLY A 270 0.18 -7.07 -7.74
CA GLY A 270 0.79 -6.77 -6.43
C GLY A 270 1.55 -5.44 -6.42
N PHE A 271 2.43 -5.22 -7.40
CA PHE A 271 3.10 -3.92 -7.64
C PHE A 271 3.86 -3.33 -6.42
N GLY A 272 4.28 -4.17 -5.48
CA GLY A 272 4.92 -3.75 -4.22
C GLY A 272 3.97 -3.78 -3.01
N GLY A 273 2.67 -3.51 -3.20
CA GLY A 273 1.69 -3.43 -2.10
C GLY A 273 1.47 -4.75 -1.37
N LYS A 274 1.78 -5.87 -2.03
CA LYS A 274 1.69 -7.23 -1.46
C LYS A 274 3.03 -7.76 -0.92
N GLU A 275 4.05 -6.91 -0.77
CA GLU A 275 5.36 -7.31 -0.25
C GLU A 275 5.40 -7.41 1.29
N THR A 276 4.90 -6.40 2.00
CA THR A 276 4.95 -6.32 3.48
C THR A 276 3.56 -6.26 4.10
N ARG A 277 2.71 -5.34 3.61
CA ARG A 277 1.40 -5.01 4.21
C ARG A 277 0.42 -6.18 4.24
N SER A 278 0.51 -7.07 3.26
CA SER A 278 -0.26 -8.34 3.22
C SER A 278 0.05 -9.26 4.41
N ALA A 279 1.24 -9.19 5.02
CA ALA A 279 1.62 -10.03 6.15
C ALA A 279 0.93 -9.61 7.46
N MET A 280 0.63 -8.31 7.63
CA MET A 280 -0.20 -7.81 8.74
C MET A 280 -1.60 -8.43 8.69
N LEU A 281 -2.20 -8.47 7.51
CA LEU A 281 -3.53 -9.06 7.33
C LEU A 281 -3.53 -10.56 7.66
N ALA A 282 -2.46 -11.28 7.29
CA ALA A 282 -2.29 -12.70 7.63
C ALA A 282 -2.15 -12.92 9.13
N ALA A 283 -1.37 -12.09 9.80
CA ALA A 283 -1.26 -12.10 11.26
C ALA A 283 -2.62 -11.84 11.95
N ALA A 284 -3.38 -10.85 11.48
CA ALA A 284 -4.68 -10.51 12.05
C ALA A 284 -5.69 -11.66 11.92
N ALA A 285 -5.77 -12.29 10.74
CA ALA A 285 -6.68 -13.42 10.53
C ALA A 285 -6.20 -14.72 11.20
N ALA A 286 -4.91 -14.90 11.43
CA ALA A 286 -4.37 -16.09 12.08
C ALA A 286 -4.82 -16.24 13.53
N ILE A 287 -5.02 -15.14 14.25
CA ILE A 287 -5.44 -15.13 15.66
C ILE A 287 -6.80 -15.82 15.86
N PRO A 288 -7.91 -15.38 15.22
CA PRO A 288 -9.19 -16.06 15.37
C PRO A 288 -9.15 -17.51 14.87
N SER A 289 -8.39 -17.79 13.81
CA SER A 289 -8.27 -19.17 13.31
C SER A 289 -7.61 -20.09 14.33
N TYR A 290 -6.55 -19.61 14.98
CA TYR A 290 -5.81 -20.33 15.99
C TYR A 290 -6.65 -20.54 17.27
N LEU A 291 -7.27 -19.46 17.77
CA LEU A 291 -8.02 -19.51 19.03
C LEU A 291 -9.35 -20.27 18.93
N LEU A 292 -9.98 -20.28 17.75
CA LEU A 292 -11.24 -21.00 17.53
C LEU A 292 -11.02 -22.41 16.94
N ASP A 293 -9.79 -22.75 16.57
CA ASP A 293 -9.44 -23.97 15.82
C ASP A 293 -10.35 -24.18 14.59
N ARG A 294 -10.54 -23.10 13.83
CA ARG A 294 -11.42 -23.06 12.65
C ARG A 294 -10.71 -22.36 11.49
N PRO A 295 -10.93 -22.79 10.23
CA PRO A 295 -10.44 -22.03 9.09
C PRO A 295 -11.04 -20.62 9.05
N VAL A 296 -10.23 -19.62 8.72
CA VAL A 296 -10.66 -18.23 8.58
C VAL A 296 -10.23 -17.72 7.22
N LYS A 297 -11.19 -17.15 6.47
CA LYS A 297 -10.95 -16.42 5.23
C LYS A 297 -11.12 -14.93 5.47
N ILE A 298 -10.16 -14.13 5.02
CA ILE A 298 -10.29 -12.66 4.97
C ILE A 298 -10.02 -12.22 3.54
N ILE A 299 -10.98 -11.50 2.95
CA ILE A 299 -10.87 -10.83 1.66
C ILE A 299 -11.28 -9.39 1.90
N LEU A 300 -10.43 -8.43 1.54
CA LEU A 300 -10.75 -7.03 1.71
C LEU A 300 -11.64 -6.54 0.57
N ASP A 301 -12.64 -5.72 0.92
CA ASP A 301 -13.29 -4.86 -0.04
C ASP A 301 -12.31 -3.77 -0.51
N ARG A 302 -12.50 -3.25 -1.72
CA ARG A 302 -11.58 -2.29 -2.34
C ARG A 302 -11.37 -1.03 -1.51
N ASP A 303 -12.43 -0.50 -0.92
CA ASP A 303 -12.38 0.71 -0.09
C ASP A 303 -11.53 0.51 1.17
N ILE A 304 -11.66 -0.67 1.81
CA ILE A 304 -10.83 -1.05 2.96
C ILE A 304 -9.38 -1.25 2.52
N ASP A 305 -9.16 -2.02 1.45
CA ASP A 305 -7.84 -2.30 0.90
C ASP A 305 -7.04 -1.01 0.62
N MET A 306 -7.65 -0.05 -0.10
CA MET A 306 -7.06 1.27 -0.38
C MET A 306 -6.81 2.12 0.88
N MET A 307 -7.60 1.89 1.94
CA MET A 307 -7.45 2.64 3.19
C MET A 307 -6.25 2.15 4.01
N ILE A 308 -5.98 0.85 4.04
CA ILE A 308 -5.08 0.25 5.05
C ILE A 308 -3.81 -0.39 4.50
N MET A 309 -3.74 -0.66 3.19
CA MET A 309 -2.60 -1.37 2.59
C MET A 309 -1.46 -0.45 2.16
N GLY A 310 -1.59 0.86 2.40
CA GLY A 310 -0.56 1.83 2.05
C GLY A 310 -0.41 2.00 0.53
N GLN A 311 0.42 2.97 0.15
CA GLN A 311 0.56 3.43 -1.23
C GLN A 311 1.99 3.84 -1.51
N ARG A 312 2.29 4.25 -2.75
CA ARG A 312 3.54 4.94 -3.06
C ARG A 312 3.67 6.20 -2.18
N HIS A 313 4.86 6.39 -1.61
CA HIS A 313 5.22 7.62 -0.89
C HIS A 313 4.97 8.86 -1.75
N SER A 314 4.32 9.87 -1.17
CA SER A 314 4.39 11.22 -1.72
C SER A 314 5.75 11.83 -1.39
N PHE A 315 6.22 12.71 -2.28
CA PHE A 315 7.53 13.34 -2.16
C PHE A 315 7.44 14.87 -2.24
N LEU A 316 8.29 15.53 -1.45
CA LEU A 316 8.63 16.94 -1.57
C LEU A 316 10.13 17.03 -1.89
N GLY A 317 10.46 17.56 -3.07
CA GLY A 317 11.83 17.86 -3.46
C GLY A 317 12.07 19.36 -3.42
N LYS A 318 13.03 19.82 -2.61
CA LYS A 318 13.52 21.22 -2.63
C LYS A 318 14.87 21.22 -3.32
N TYR A 319 15.01 22.00 -4.39
CA TYR A 319 16.20 21.97 -5.22
C TYR A 319 16.78 23.35 -5.46
N LYS A 320 18.10 23.38 -5.63
CA LYS A 320 18.89 24.49 -6.14
C LYS A 320 19.76 23.96 -7.27
N VAL A 321 19.61 24.49 -8.47
CA VAL A 321 20.32 24.03 -9.67
C VAL A 321 21.06 25.18 -10.33
N GLY A 322 22.32 24.93 -10.68
CA GLY A 322 23.22 25.87 -11.35
C GLY A 322 23.63 25.31 -12.70
N PHE A 323 23.45 26.11 -13.75
CA PHE A 323 23.70 25.67 -15.13
C PHE A 323 24.18 26.80 -16.04
N THR A 324 24.81 26.43 -17.15
CA THR A 324 25.27 27.38 -18.17
C THR A 324 24.16 27.80 -19.13
N ASN A 325 24.34 28.88 -19.88
CA ASN A 325 23.41 29.32 -20.94
C ASN A 325 23.24 28.28 -22.07
N ALA A 326 24.16 27.31 -22.18
CA ALA A 326 24.04 26.16 -23.08
C ALA A 326 23.18 25.02 -22.50
N GLY A 327 22.65 25.16 -21.29
CA GLY A 327 21.82 24.17 -20.60
C GLY A 327 22.60 23.07 -19.88
N LYS A 328 23.92 23.18 -19.76
CA LYS A 328 24.73 22.19 -19.02
C LYS A 328 24.61 22.44 -17.52
N VAL A 329 24.08 21.45 -16.79
CA VAL A 329 24.03 21.46 -15.31
C VAL A 329 25.43 21.25 -14.75
N LEU A 330 25.83 22.11 -13.81
CA LEU A 330 27.14 22.08 -13.14
C LEU A 330 27.03 21.75 -11.66
N ALA A 331 25.97 22.23 -11.00
CA ALA A 331 25.74 22.04 -9.58
C ALA A 331 24.25 21.74 -9.31
N LEU A 332 24.00 20.82 -8.40
CA LEU A 332 22.66 20.47 -7.90
C LEU A 332 22.77 20.21 -6.40
N ASP A 333 21.99 20.96 -5.64
CA ASP A 333 21.67 20.66 -4.24
C ASP A 333 20.19 20.29 -4.16
N LEU A 334 19.87 19.14 -3.56
CA LEU A 334 18.55 18.53 -3.58
C LEU A 334 18.23 17.89 -2.22
N HIS A 335 17.23 18.44 -1.55
CA HIS A 335 16.63 17.83 -0.37
C HIS A 335 15.36 17.07 -0.77
N ILE A 336 15.30 15.79 -0.41
CA ILE A 336 14.18 14.90 -0.71
C ILE A 336 13.52 14.49 0.60
N TYR A 337 12.23 14.77 0.74
CA TYR A 337 11.40 14.32 1.84
C TYR A 337 10.31 13.39 1.31
N SER A 338 10.05 12.28 2.01
CA SER A 338 8.97 11.36 1.68
C SER A 338 7.99 11.24 2.85
N ASN A 339 6.69 11.20 2.56
CA ASN A 339 5.68 10.89 3.57
C ASN A 339 5.64 9.38 3.79
N ALA A 340 6.22 8.91 4.89
CA ALA A 340 6.31 7.50 5.27
C ALA A 340 5.06 6.95 5.98
N GLY A 341 4.12 7.80 6.39
CA GLY A 341 3.00 7.38 7.22
C GLY A 341 3.39 7.03 8.66
N ASN A 342 2.56 6.21 9.31
CA ASN A 342 2.63 5.94 10.76
C ASN A 342 3.62 4.85 11.18
N SER A 343 4.28 4.16 10.24
CA SER A 343 5.30 3.14 10.49
C SER A 343 6.43 3.26 9.48
N LEU A 344 7.63 2.79 9.80
CA LEU A 344 8.78 2.89 8.90
C LEU A 344 8.61 2.04 7.64
N ASP A 345 8.08 0.82 7.78
CA ASP A 345 7.98 -0.18 6.71
C ASP A 345 9.26 -0.23 5.83
N LEU A 346 9.15 -0.06 4.51
CA LEU A 346 10.27 0.00 3.57
C LEU A 346 10.71 1.44 3.22
N SER A 347 10.20 2.46 3.95
CA SER A 347 10.37 3.88 3.59
C SER A 347 11.82 4.32 3.44
N LEU A 348 12.72 3.79 4.28
CA LEU A 348 14.14 4.09 4.20
C LEU A 348 14.75 3.61 2.88
N ALA A 349 14.49 2.36 2.49
CA ALA A 349 15.02 1.79 1.24
C ALA A 349 14.46 2.52 0.01
N VAL A 350 13.20 2.99 0.10
CA VAL A 350 12.60 3.84 -0.94
C VAL A 350 13.33 5.18 -1.04
N LEU A 351 13.61 5.84 0.09
CA LEU A 351 14.32 7.13 0.11
C LEU A 351 15.75 6.99 -0.41
N GLU A 352 16.48 5.96 0.00
CA GLU A 352 17.83 5.64 -0.50
C GLU A 352 17.82 5.43 -2.01
N ARG A 353 16.84 4.68 -2.53
CA ARG A 353 16.70 4.46 -3.98
C ARG A 353 16.40 5.77 -4.73
N SER A 354 15.52 6.62 -4.20
CA SER A 354 15.24 7.94 -4.78
C SER A 354 16.51 8.79 -4.87
N MET A 355 17.33 8.79 -3.81
CA MET A 355 18.61 9.50 -3.78
C MET A 355 19.61 8.92 -4.79
N PHE A 356 19.74 7.60 -4.92
CA PHE A 356 20.65 7.00 -5.90
C PHE A 356 20.23 7.28 -7.35
N GLN A 357 18.93 7.42 -7.60
CA GLN A 357 18.39 7.69 -8.93
C GLN A 357 18.32 9.18 -9.27
N SER A 358 18.59 10.08 -8.31
CA SER A 358 18.62 11.52 -8.54
C SER A 358 20.01 12.07 -8.87
N GLN A 359 21.03 11.22 -9.02
CA GLN A 359 22.37 11.66 -9.44
C GLN A 359 22.34 12.20 -10.87
N CYS A 360 22.80 13.44 -11.06
CA CYS A 360 23.20 13.91 -12.38
C CYS A 360 24.54 13.25 -12.75
N LEU A 361 24.62 12.70 -13.96
CA LEU A 361 25.82 12.05 -14.50
C LEU A 361 27.00 13.02 -14.66
#